data_AF-A0A1C5UEX9-F1
#
_entry.id   AF-A0A1C5UEX9-F1
#
_cell.length_a   1.000
_cell.length_b   1.000
_cell.length_c   1.000
_cell.angle_alpha   90.00
_cell.angle_beta   90.00
_cell.angle_gamma   90.00
#
_symmetry.space_group_name_H-M   'P 1'
#
loop_
_entity.id
_entity.type
_entity.pdbx_description
1 polymer ?
#
loop_
_entity_poly.entity_id
_entity_poly.type
_entity_poly.pdbx_seq_one_letter_code
_entity_poly.pdbx_strand_id
1 'polypeptide(L)'
;MELLRAYLKQTKIFLIAFVFAVAASAAVVCLYQLPAEAVIYMAVLWLGAGAAAFLYGYVRYRQKAQTLCLVEKAPEINLDRLDETTDEVELLYREIIRKLDGMRMGVETDRQRSLEEMTDYYTMWAHQIKTPIFALRLLLQEEPERNRESLAQLFRIEQYVEMVLGYLRTEDMSADLKLARSSLNRIIREQIHKYAGIFVAKKLSLSYEGTDATVLTDEKWLGFVIGQILSNALKYTRTGGIEIWLEDERGNRTSNTAPAILVIADTGIGIQAEDLPRIFEKGYTGVNGREDNRATGIGLYLSRKILKKLGHEITVDSQVDKGTEVRLSLWKKELEMY
;
A
#
# COMPACT_ATOMS: atom_id res chain seq x y z
N MET A 1 32.54 -6.04 22.61
CA MET A 1 33.49 -7.17 22.74
C MET A 1 33.85 -7.79 21.39
N GLU A 2 32.90 -7.96 20.46
CA GLU A 2 33.18 -8.57 19.16
C GLU A 2 34.05 -7.72 18.23
N LEU A 3 33.81 -6.41 18.13
CA LEU A 3 34.62 -5.49 17.30
C LEU A 3 36.10 -5.46 17.72
N LEU A 4 36.38 -5.53 19.03
CA LEU A 4 37.75 -5.60 19.54
C LEU A 4 38.44 -6.91 19.15
N ARG A 5 37.73 -8.04 19.24
CA ARG A 5 38.26 -9.35 18.80
C ARG A 5 38.51 -9.39 17.30
N ALA A 6 37.63 -8.77 16.50
CA ALA A 6 37.80 -8.67 15.05
C ALA A 6 39.02 -7.81 14.69
N TYR A 7 39.19 -6.67 15.36
CA TYR A 7 40.36 -5.79 15.17
C TYR A 7 41.67 -6.48 15.56
N LEU A 8 41.70 -7.22 16.67
CA LEU A 8 42.86 -8.02 17.09
C LEU A 8 43.22 -9.10 16.07
N LYS A 9 42.23 -9.76 15.46
CA LYS A 9 42.47 -10.73 14.37
C LYS A 9 43.06 -10.06 13.13
N GLN A 10 42.61 -8.86 12.79
CA GLN A 10 43.09 -8.10 11.64
C GLN A 10 44.53 -7.57 11.86
N THR A 11 44.87 -7.18 13.08
CA THR A 11 46.18 -6.61 13.45
C THR A 11 47.18 -7.62 14.01
N LYS A 12 46.83 -8.91 14.07
CA LYS A 12 47.68 -9.97 14.69
C LYS A 12 49.11 -10.01 14.14
N ILE A 13 49.29 -9.80 12.84
CA ILE A 13 50.62 -9.83 12.20
C ILE A 13 51.45 -8.62 12.65
N PHE A 14 50.82 -7.45 12.75
CA PHE A 14 51.45 -6.24 13.25
C PHE A 14 51.84 -6.38 14.74
N LEU A 15 50.96 -6.98 15.55
CA LEU A 15 51.26 -7.27 16.96
C LEU A 15 52.44 -8.25 17.11
N ILE A 16 52.49 -9.31 16.29
CA ILE A 16 53.61 -10.26 16.28
C ILE A 16 54.92 -9.56 15.86
N ALA A 17 54.87 -8.74 14.80
CA ALA A 17 56.03 -7.98 14.34
C ALA A 17 56.51 -6.95 15.38
N PHE A 18 55.58 -6.31 16.10
CA PHE A 18 55.89 -5.38 17.18
C PHE A 18 56.57 -6.09 18.36
N VAL A 19 56.05 -7.24 18.80
CA VAL A 19 56.67 -8.05 19.85
C VAL A 19 58.07 -8.51 19.43
N PHE A 20 58.25 -8.91 18.16
CA PHE A 20 59.55 -9.27 17.61
C PHE A 20 60.53 -8.08 17.62
N ALA A 21 60.09 -6.87 17.25
CA ALA A 21 60.91 -5.66 17.25
C ALA A 21 61.36 -5.27 18.68
N VAL A 22 60.48 -5.40 19.67
CA VAL A 22 60.81 -5.18 21.09
C VAL A 22 61.82 -6.22 21.57
N ALA A 23 61.64 -7.51 21.23
CA ALA A 23 62.56 -8.58 21.59
C ALA A 23 63.94 -8.42 20.94
N ALA A 24 63.99 -8.05 19.66
CA ALA A 24 65.24 -7.78 18.94
C ALA A 24 65.98 -6.60 19.56
N SER A 25 65.25 -5.53 19.91
CA SER A 25 65.82 -4.35 20.59
C SER A 25 66.39 -4.71 21.96
N ALA A 26 65.69 -5.53 22.75
CA ALA A 26 66.18 -6.03 24.03
C ALA A 26 67.43 -6.90 23.89
N ALA A 27 67.49 -7.75 22.85
CA ALA A 27 68.67 -8.58 22.56
C ALA A 27 69.91 -7.74 22.23
N VAL A 28 69.75 -6.66 21.45
CA VAL A 28 70.85 -5.72 21.14
C VAL A 28 71.37 -5.05 22.42
N VAL A 29 70.49 -4.57 23.29
CA VAL A 29 70.89 -3.91 24.55
C VAL A 29 71.64 -4.88 25.47
N CYS A 30 71.23 -6.15 25.50
CA CYS A 30 71.93 -7.21 26.24
C CYS A 30 73.33 -7.49 25.66
N LEU A 31 73.45 -7.53 24.32
CA LEU A 31 74.71 -7.81 23.63
C LEU A 31 75.78 -6.74 23.89
N TYR A 32 75.36 -5.48 24.06
CA TYR A 32 76.23 -4.33 24.30
C TYR A 32 76.47 -4.03 25.80
N GLN A 33 75.98 -4.86 26.72
CA GLN A 33 76.13 -4.70 28.18
C GLN A 33 75.73 -3.31 28.72
N LEU A 34 74.68 -2.72 28.13
CA LEU A 34 74.15 -1.44 28.56
C LEU A 34 73.44 -1.56 29.93
N PRO A 35 73.36 -0.47 30.71
CA PRO A 35 72.69 -0.47 32.00
C PRO A 35 71.21 -0.85 31.88
N ALA A 36 70.69 -1.60 32.86
CA ALA A 36 69.31 -2.08 32.88
C ALA A 36 68.26 -0.95 32.78
N GLU A 37 68.61 0.25 33.23
CA GLU A 37 67.81 1.47 33.08
C GLU A 37 67.48 1.77 31.61
N ALA A 38 68.42 1.58 30.69
CA ALA A 38 68.23 1.82 29.26
C ALA A 38 67.22 0.83 28.63
N VAL A 39 67.19 -0.42 29.11
CA VAL A 39 66.20 -1.43 28.69
C VAL A 39 64.80 -1.00 29.10
N ILE A 40 64.66 -0.51 30.33
CA ILE A 40 63.37 -0.07 30.89
C ILE A 40 62.84 1.14 30.12
N TYR A 41 63.68 2.15 29.86
CA TYR A 41 63.28 3.33 29.07
C TYR A 41 62.84 2.96 27.66
N MET A 42 63.56 2.08 26.97
CA MET A 42 63.16 1.61 25.64
C MET A 42 61.85 0.81 25.68
N ALA A 43 61.66 -0.07 26.67
CA ALA A 43 60.43 -0.83 26.81
C ALA A 43 59.21 0.07 27.03
N VAL A 44 59.33 1.10 27.87
CA VAL A 44 58.25 2.08 28.12
C VAL A 44 57.92 2.87 26.86
N LEU A 45 58.94 3.31 26.11
CA LEU A 45 58.75 4.08 24.89
C LEU A 45 58.06 3.25 23.79
N TRP A 46 58.51 2.01 23.58
CA TRP A 46 57.88 1.10 22.64
C TRP A 46 56.44 0.78 23.04
N LEU A 47 56.20 0.38 24.30
CA LEU A 47 54.85 0.08 24.79
C LEU A 47 53.91 1.29 24.68
N GLY A 48 54.39 2.49 24.98
CA GLY A 48 53.62 3.73 24.81
C GLY A 48 53.26 4.01 23.35
N ALA A 49 54.24 3.92 22.44
CA ALA A 49 54.01 4.12 21.01
C ALA A 49 53.07 3.05 20.41
N GLY A 50 53.26 1.78 20.80
CA GLY A 50 52.39 0.67 20.38
C GLY A 50 50.97 0.81 20.90
N ALA A 51 50.80 1.20 22.16
CA ALA A 51 49.48 1.46 22.75
C ALA A 51 48.77 2.63 22.07
N ALA A 52 49.47 3.73 21.78
CA ALA A 52 48.92 4.88 21.08
C ALA A 52 48.48 4.50 19.64
N ALA A 53 49.33 3.79 18.89
CA ALA A 53 49.00 3.33 17.54
C ALA A 53 47.82 2.35 17.53
N PHE A 54 47.77 1.41 18.48
CA PHE A 54 46.66 0.47 18.63
C PHE A 54 45.36 1.18 18.98
N LEU A 55 45.40 2.13 19.92
CA LEU A 55 44.21 2.87 20.35
C LEU A 55 43.67 3.73 19.21
N TYR A 56 44.55 4.44 18.49
CA TYR A 56 44.19 5.21 17.30
C TYR A 56 43.55 4.33 16.22
N GLY A 57 44.19 3.21 15.88
CA GLY A 57 43.67 2.28 14.88
C GLY A 57 42.35 1.62 15.28
N TYR A 58 42.17 1.29 16.56
CA TYR A 58 40.93 0.73 17.08
C TYR A 58 39.78 1.74 17.06
N VAL A 59 40.04 3.01 17.43
CA VAL A 59 39.03 4.08 17.35
C VAL A 59 38.56 4.26 15.91
N ARG A 60 39.48 4.33 14.94
CA ARG A 60 39.14 4.46 13.52
C ARG A 60 38.37 3.25 12.99
N TYR A 61 38.77 2.03 13.37
CA TYR A 61 38.05 0.80 13.02
C TYR A 61 36.63 0.79 13.58
N ARG A 62 36.47 1.20 14.84
CA ARG A 62 35.16 1.26 15.51
C ARG A 62 34.24 2.28 14.84
N GLN A 63 34.75 3.47 14.54
CA GLN A 63 33.99 4.50 13.81
C GLN A 63 33.52 3.95 12.46
N LYS A 64 34.42 3.35 11.67
CA LYS A 64 34.07 2.74 10.37
C LYS A 64 32.98 1.67 10.48
N ALA A 65 33.09 0.76 11.45
CA ALA A 65 32.08 -0.28 11.66
C ALA A 65 30.71 0.28 12.06
N GLN A 66 30.69 1.34 12.88
CA GLN A 66 29.44 2.01 13.27
C GLN A 66 28.79 2.70 12.07
N THR A 67 29.56 3.39 11.23
CA THR A 67 29.01 4.07 10.06
C THR A 67 28.45 3.09 9.03
N LEU A 68 29.11 1.96 8.80
CA LEU A 68 28.59 0.91 7.92
C LEU A 68 27.28 0.30 8.45
N CYS A 69 27.15 0.10 9.76
CA CYS A 69 25.91 -0.39 10.37
C CYS A 69 24.75 0.63 10.25
N LEU A 70 25.06 1.93 10.24
CA LEU A 70 24.07 2.98 9.99
C LEU A 70 23.59 2.98 8.53
N VAL A 71 24.50 2.79 7.57
CA VAL A 71 24.16 2.67 6.14
C VAL A 71 23.33 1.42 5.86
N GLU A 72 23.66 0.29 6.50
CA GLU A 72 22.90 -0.97 6.37
C GLU A 72 21.44 -0.84 6.80
N LYS A 73 21.18 -0.02 7.84
CA LYS A 73 19.83 0.18 8.40
C LYS A 73 19.07 1.33 7.74
N ALA A 74 19.71 2.09 6.86
CA ALA A 74 19.06 3.23 6.21
C ALA A 74 18.14 2.74 5.07
N PRO A 75 16.96 3.36 4.89
CA PRO A 75 16.09 3.05 3.77
C PRO A 75 16.71 3.43 2.41
N GLU A 76 17.58 4.45 2.40
CA GLU A 76 18.34 4.91 1.25
C GLU A 76 19.85 4.87 1.52
N ILE A 77 20.61 4.42 0.53
CA ILE A 77 22.06 4.31 0.62
C ILE A 77 22.66 5.70 0.38
N ASN A 78 22.88 6.47 1.45
CA ASN A 78 23.54 7.78 1.35
C ASN A 78 25.02 7.67 1.78
N LEU A 79 25.89 7.49 0.79
CA LEU A 79 27.33 7.35 1.00
C LEU A 79 28.05 8.68 1.28
N ASP A 80 27.39 9.81 1.08
CA ASP A 80 27.98 11.14 1.34
C ASP A 80 28.00 11.47 2.83
N ARG A 81 27.34 10.65 3.66
CA ARG A 81 27.45 10.67 5.13
C ARG A 81 28.69 9.95 5.66
N LEU A 82 29.50 9.35 4.79
CA LEU A 82 30.74 8.69 5.18
C LEU A 82 31.88 9.71 5.19
N ASP A 83 32.63 9.79 6.29
CA ASP A 83 33.85 10.61 6.41
C ASP A 83 34.79 10.40 5.21
N GLU A 84 35.51 11.44 4.79
CA GLU A 84 36.49 11.34 3.71
C GLU A 84 37.57 10.31 4.08
N THR A 85 37.75 9.29 3.23
CA THR A 85 38.76 8.25 3.41
C THR A 85 39.86 8.40 2.37
N THR A 86 41.10 8.27 2.82
CA THR A 86 42.29 8.26 1.95
C THR A 86 42.70 6.83 1.54
N ASP A 87 41.96 5.82 2.01
CA ASP A 87 42.22 4.41 1.69
C ASP A 87 41.66 4.06 0.31
N GLU A 88 42.55 3.73 -0.62
CA GLU A 88 42.23 3.43 -2.03
C GLU A 88 41.28 2.24 -2.16
N VAL A 89 41.42 1.22 -1.30
CA VAL A 89 40.51 0.05 -1.30
C VAL A 89 39.10 0.46 -0.87
N GLU A 90 39.00 1.37 0.09
CA GLU A 90 37.71 1.89 0.55
C GLU A 90 37.05 2.79 -0.50
N LEU A 91 37.83 3.58 -1.23
CA LEU A 91 37.34 4.35 -2.38
C LEU A 91 36.74 3.43 -3.44
N LEU A 92 37.40 2.30 -3.76
CA LEU A 92 36.86 1.31 -4.70
C LEU A 92 35.55 0.68 -4.20
N TYR A 93 35.46 0.33 -2.91
CA TYR A 93 34.22 -0.16 -2.34
C TYR A 93 33.09 0.88 -2.42
N ARG A 94 33.37 2.16 -2.13
CA ARG A 94 32.39 3.24 -2.27
C ARG A 94 31.91 3.38 -3.71
N GLU A 95 32.80 3.30 -4.68
CA GLU A 95 32.44 3.36 -6.11
C GLU A 95 31.53 2.20 -6.52
N ILE A 96 31.85 0.97 -6.09
CA ILE A 96 31.01 -0.21 -6.36
C ILE A 96 29.61 -0.03 -5.75
N ILE A 97 29.52 0.45 -4.50
CA ILE A 97 28.23 0.67 -3.84
C ILE A 97 27.45 1.78 -4.55
N ARG A 98 28.08 2.90 -4.92
CA ARG A 98 27.44 3.98 -5.73
C ARG A 98 26.90 3.42 -7.04
N LYS A 99 27.67 2.57 -7.73
CA LYS A 99 27.25 1.98 -9.00
C LYS A 99 26.07 1.02 -8.83
N LEU A 100 26.08 0.20 -7.77
CA LEU A 100 24.98 -0.71 -7.45
C LEU A 100 23.71 0.04 -7.05
N ASP A 101 23.83 1.11 -6.25
CA ASP A 101 22.69 1.95 -5.87
C ASP A 101 22.12 2.69 -7.09
N GLY A 102 22.98 3.24 -7.96
CA GLY A 102 22.56 3.82 -9.24
C GLY A 102 21.84 2.82 -10.15
N MET A 103 22.33 1.57 -10.25
CA MET A 103 21.63 0.50 -10.97
C MET A 103 20.28 0.17 -10.35
N ARG A 104 20.20 0.07 -9.02
CA ARG A 104 18.95 -0.20 -8.28
C ARG A 104 17.93 0.92 -8.51
N MET A 105 18.35 2.18 -8.37
CA MET A 105 17.52 3.35 -8.62
C MET A 105 17.07 3.42 -10.08
N GLY A 106 17.95 3.11 -11.03
CA GLY A 106 17.60 3.03 -12.45
C GLY A 106 16.51 2.00 -12.71
N VAL A 107 16.68 0.77 -12.22
CA VAL A 107 15.67 -0.30 -12.36
C VAL A 107 14.34 0.09 -11.72
N GLU A 108 14.35 0.69 -10.54
CA GLU A 108 13.11 1.10 -9.86
C GLU A 108 12.42 2.25 -10.60
N THR A 109 13.19 3.21 -11.13
CA THR A 109 12.67 4.32 -11.94
C THR A 109 12.07 3.81 -13.25
N ASP A 110 12.76 2.90 -13.95
CA ASP A 110 12.26 2.29 -15.19
C ASP A 110 11.00 1.46 -14.93
N ARG A 111 10.96 0.72 -13.82
CA ARG A 111 9.78 -0.04 -13.37
C ARG A 111 8.60 0.89 -13.11
N GLN A 112 8.83 1.98 -12.39
CA GLN A 112 7.81 2.98 -12.09
C GLN A 112 7.28 3.64 -13.36
N ARG A 113 8.18 4.07 -14.25
CA ARG A 113 7.83 4.65 -15.54
C ARG A 113 7.02 3.69 -16.41
N SER A 114 7.41 2.42 -16.47
CA SER A 114 6.68 1.40 -17.24
C SER A 114 5.26 1.18 -16.68
N LEU A 115 5.08 1.23 -15.36
CA LEU A 115 3.76 1.16 -14.73
C LEU A 115 2.88 2.38 -15.04
N GLU A 116 3.46 3.57 -15.01
CA GLU A 116 2.78 4.82 -15.39
C GLU A 116 2.33 4.77 -16.86
N GLU A 117 3.24 4.42 -17.78
CA GLU A 117 2.94 4.29 -19.21
C GLU A 117 1.82 3.25 -19.48
N MET A 118 1.85 2.11 -18.76
CA MET A 118 0.78 1.09 -18.85
C MET A 118 -0.55 1.62 -18.32
N THR A 119 -0.54 2.36 -17.22
CA THR A 119 -1.74 2.94 -16.60
C THR A 119 -2.39 3.98 -17.51
N ASP A 120 -1.59 4.86 -18.10
CA ASP A 120 -2.04 5.87 -19.06
C ASP A 120 -2.61 5.22 -20.31
N TYR A 121 -1.93 4.21 -20.85
CA TYR A 121 -2.40 3.45 -22.01
C TYR A 121 -3.78 2.83 -21.75
N TYR A 122 -3.94 2.05 -20.68
CA TYR A 122 -5.24 1.42 -20.37
C TYR A 122 -6.34 2.43 -20.05
N THR A 123 -5.98 3.57 -19.43
CA THR A 123 -6.94 4.65 -19.16
C THR A 123 -7.46 5.26 -20.46
N MET A 124 -6.59 5.56 -21.41
CA MET A 124 -6.96 6.04 -22.74
C MET A 124 -7.87 5.04 -23.47
N TRP A 125 -7.50 3.75 -23.47
CA TRP A 125 -8.31 2.70 -24.11
C TRP A 125 -9.71 2.58 -23.49
N ALA A 126 -9.81 2.62 -22.16
CA ALA A 126 -11.11 2.58 -21.49
C ALA A 126 -11.98 3.80 -21.82
N HIS A 127 -11.39 4.99 -21.99
CA HIS A 127 -12.11 6.17 -22.49
C HIS A 127 -12.57 6.00 -23.94
N GLN A 128 -11.72 5.47 -24.82
CA GLN A 128 -12.08 5.23 -26.22
C GLN A 128 -13.19 4.18 -26.36
N ILE A 129 -13.26 3.18 -25.48
CA ILE A 129 -14.31 2.15 -25.44
C ILE A 129 -15.66 2.72 -24.97
N LYS A 130 -15.68 3.78 -24.14
CA LYS A 130 -16.95 4.41 -23.70
C LYS A 130 -17.75 5.01 -24.86
N THR A 131 -17.08 5.58 -25.86
CA THR A 131 -17.73 6.23 -27.01
C THR A 131 -18.59 5.24 -27.83
N PRO A 132 -18.08 4.10 -28.31
CA PRO A 132 -18.90 3.13 -29.03
C PRO A 132 -19.96 2.47 -28.14
N ILE A 133 -19.70 2.28 -26.84
CA ILE A 133 -20.73 1.83 -25.89
C ILE A 133 -21.90 2.81 -25.85
N PHE A 134 -21.61 4.11 -25.74
CA PHE A 134 -22.64 5.16 -25.75
C PHE A 134 -23.44 5.16 -27.06
N ALA A 135 -22.77 5.04 -28.20
CA ALA A 135 -23.44 4.94 -29.50
C ALA A 135 -24.37 3.71 -29.58
N LEU A 136 -23.89 2.53 -29.15
CA LEU A 136 -24.70 1.32 -29.08
C LEU A 136 -25.90 1.49 -28.14
N ARG A 137 -25.72 2.19 -27.02
CA ARG A 137 -26.79 2.46 -26.06
C ARG A 137 -27.93 3.25 -26.71
N LEU A 138 -27.60 4.30 -27.46
CA LEU A 138 -28.58 5.11 -28.18
C LEU A 138 -29.33 4.29 -29.23
N LEU A 139 -28.61 3.50 -30.04
CA LEU A 139 -29.21 2.65 -31.07
C LEU A 139 -30.15 1.59 -30.48
N LEU A 140 -29.72 0.93 -29.40
CA LEU A 140 -30.53 -0.11 -28.76
C LEU A 140 -31.75 0.46 -28.02
N GLN A 141 -31.70 1.73 -27.61
CA GLN A 141 -32.81 2.43 -26.96
C GLN A 141 -33.95 2.82 -27.91
N GLU A 142 -33.76 2.76 -29.22
CA GLU A 142 -34.85 3.02 -30.20
C GLU A 142 -35.97 1.97 -30.10
N GLU A 143 -35.63 0.70 -29.89
CA GLU A 143 -36.57 -0.41 -29.69
C GLU A 143 -36.26 -1.17 -28.38
N PRO A 144 -36.53 -0.59 -27.20
CA PRO A 144 -36.01 -1.10 -25.93
C PRO A 144 -36.59 -2.46 -25.53
N GLU A 145 -37.86 -2.73 -25.88
CA GLU A 145 -38.49 -4.03 -25.60
C GLU A 145 -37.88 -5.16 -26.42
N ARG A 146 -37.58 -4.89 -27.69
CA ARG A 146 -36.92 -5.87 -28.58
C ARG A 146 -35.47 -6.08 -28.19
N ASN A 147 -34.79 -5.02 -27.79
CA ASN A 147 -33.36 -5.01 -27.47
C ASN A 147 -33.06 -5.23 -25.99
N ARG A 148 -34.03 -5.69 -25.21
CA ARG A 148 -33.92 -5.79 -23.74
C ARG A 148 -32.71 -6.60 -23.28
N GLU A 149 -32.44 -7.74 -23.90
CA GLU A 149 -31.26 -8.56 -23.56
C GLU A 149 -29.95 -7.87 -23.94
N SER A 150 -29.90 -7.26 -25.13
CA SER A 150 -28.74 -6.50 -25.61
C SER A 150 -28.41 -5.31 -24.70
N LEU A 151 -29.43 -4.56 -24.26
CA LEU A 151 -29.28 -3.48 -23.29
C LEU A 151 -28.76 -3.97 -21.95
N ALA A 152 -29.22 -5.15 -21.49
CA ALA A 152 -28.71 -5.76 -20.27
C ALA A 152 -27.24 -6.20 -20.39
N GLN A 153 -26.81 -6.73 -21.54
CA GLN A 153 -25.39 -7.04 -21.76
C GLN A 153 -24.54 -5.77 -21.90
N LEU A 154 -25.04 -4.74 -22.60
CA LEU A 154 -24.35 -3.46 -22.74
C LEU A 154 -24.12 -2.80 -21.39
N PHE A 155 -25.12 -2.81 -20.50
CA PHE A 155 -24.99 -2.32 -19.14
C PHE A 155 -23.91 -3.08 -18.35
N ARG A 156 -23.80 -4.41 -18.52
CA ARG A 156 -22.71 -5.19 -17.90
C ARG A 156 -21.34 -4.78 -18.42
N ILE A 157 -21.22 -4.54 -19.72
CA ILE A 157 -19.96 -4.04 -20.33
C ILE A 157 -19.62 -2.66 -19.75
N GLU A 158 -20.59 -1.75 -19.65
CA GLU A 158 -20.43 -0.45 -18.97
C GLU A 158 -19.86 -0.62 -17.56
N GLN A 159 -20.41 -1.55 -16.78
CA GLN A 159 -19.93 -1.84 -15.43
C GLN A 159 -18.50 -2.38 -15.40
N TYR A 160 -18.10 -3.22 -16.36
CA TYR A 160 -16.72 -3.70 -16.46
C TYR A 160 -15.75 -2.57 -16.82
N VAL A 161 -16.12 -1.69 -17.75
CA VAL A 161 -15.30 -0.54 -18.13
C VAL A 161 -15.17 0.45 -16.96
N GLU A 162 -16.25 0.70 -16.22
CA GLU A 162 -16.21 1.51 -15.00
C GLU A 162 -15.33 0.89 -13.94
N MET A 163 -15.38 -0.44 -13.75
CA MET A 163 -14.52 -1.15 -12.80
C MET A 163 -13.04 -1.06 -13.18
N VAL A 164 -12.69 -1.22 -14.46
CA VAL A 164 -11.30 -1.05 -14.94
C VAL A 164 -10.79 0.37 -14.70
N LEU A 165 -11.60 1.38 -15.05
CA LEU A 165 -11.25 2.78 -14.77
C LEU A 165 -11.12 3.06 -13.28
N GLY A 166 -12.02 2.51 -12.47
CA GLY A 166 -11.94 2.59 -11.01
C GLY A 166 -10.61 2.00 -10.53
N TYR A 167 -10.24 0.81 -11.02
CA TYR A 167 -9.00 0.13 -10.65
C TYR A 167 -7.76 0.97 -10.99
N LEU A 168 -7.62 1.40 -12.25
CA LEU A 168 -6.47 2.18 -12.72
C LEU A 168 -6.32 3.49 -11.93
N ARG A 169 -7.42 4.20 -11.68
CA ARG A 169 -7.38 5.50 -11.00
C ARG A 169 -7.19 5.39 -9.48
N THR A 170 -7.49 4.25 -8.87
CA THR A 170 -7.36 4.09 -7.41
C THR A 170 -5.88 4.06 -6.97
N GLU A 171 -4.96 3.73 -7.87
CA GLU A 171 -3.51 3.79 -7.61
C GLU A 171 -3.08 5.26 -7.38
N ASP A 172 -3.48 6.19 -8.25
CA ASP A 172 -3.12 7.61 -8.20
C ASP A 172 -4.12 8.54 -7.49
N MET A 173 -5.18 8.00 -6.89
CA MET A 173 -6.26 8.78 -6.26
C MET A 173 -5.82 9.90 -5.30
N SER A 174 -4.59 9.84 -4.77
CA SER A 174 -4.08 10.79 -3.79
C SER A 174 -3.91 12.22 -4.34
N ALA A 175 -3.68 12.38 -5.65
CA ALA A 175 -3.39 13.67 -6.25
C ALA A 175 -4.64 14.49 -6.64
N ASP A 176 -5.82 13.86 -6.71
CA ASP A 176 -6.94 14.38 -7.52
C ASP A 176 -8.33 14.29 -6.83
N LEU A 177 -8.36 14.05 -5.51
CA LEU A 177 -9.60 13.97 -4.73
C LEU A 177 -10.28 15.33 -4.60
N LYS A 178 -11.56 15.41 -5.00
CA LYS A 178 -12.38 16.62 -4.87
C LYS A 178 -13.36 16.46 -3.72
N LEU A 179 -12.85 16.61 -2.50
CA LEU A 179 -13.67 16.53 -1.29
C LEU A 179 -14.58 17.77 -1.18
N ALA A 180 -15.89 17.54 -1.15
CA ALA A 180 -16.90 18.57 -0.97
C ALA A 180 -18.01 18.09 -0.03
N ARG A 181 -18.76 19.03 0.56
CA ARG A 181 -19.99 18.71 1.28
C ARG A 181 -21.07 18.37 0.26
N SER A 182 -21.40 17.09 0.16
CA SER A 182 -22.34 16.57 -0.84
C SER A 182 -23.57 15.97 -0.17
N SER A 183 -24.73 16.19 -0.78
CA SER A 183 -26.00 15.57 -0.35
C SER A 183 -25.93 14.07 -0.58
N LEU A 184 -26.00 13.29 0.51
CA LEU A 184 -25.96 11.83 0.42
C LEU A 184 -27.16 11.28 -0.35
N ASN A 185 -28.33 11.90 -0.16
CA ASN A 185 -29.56 11.53 -0.85
C ASN A 185 -29.45 11.64 -2.37
N ARG A 186 -28.78 12.68 -2.87
CA ARG A 186 -28.56 12.84 -4.32
C ARG A 186 -27.70 11.70 -4.86
N ILE A 187 -26.61 11.37 -4.18
CA ILE A 187 -25.69 10.29 -4.58
C ILE A 187 -26.43 8.94 -4.60
N ILE A 188 -27.19 8.62 -3.56
CA ILE A 188 -27.96 7.37 -3.46
C ILE A 188 -29.00 7.30 -4.57
N ARG A 189 -29.79 8.36 -4.77
CA ARG A 189 -30.85 8.40 -5.80
C ARG A 189 -30.30 8.25 -7.22
N GLU A 190 -29.15 8.84 -7.52
CA GLU A 190 -28.48 8.68 -8.81
C GLU A 190 -28.11 7.21 -9.06
N GLN A 191 -27.57 6.53 -8.05
CA GLN A 191 -27.26 5.09 -8.18
C GLN A 191 -28.53 4.25 -8.29
N ILE A 192 -29.57 4.51 -7.49
CA ILE A 192 -30.87 3.82 -7.60
C ILE A 192 -31.43 3.95 -9.02
N HIS A 193 -31.45 5.16 -9.60
CA HIS A 193 -31.95 5.38 -10.96
C HIS A 193 -31.14 4.62 -11.99
N LYS A 194 -29.81 4.58 -11.85
CA LYS A 194 -28.92 3.83 -12.75
C LYS A 194 -29.26 2.34 -12.79
N TYR A 195 -29.68 1.76 -11.66
CA TYR A 195 -30.00 0.35 -11.53
C TYR A 195 -31.50 0.02 -11.65
N ALA A 196 -32.39 1.00 -11.80
CA ALA A 196 -33.84 0.82 -11.78
C ALA A 196 -34.34 -0.23 -12.80
N GLY A 197 -33.77 -0.26 -14.01
CA GLY A 197 -34.12 -1.26 -15.02
C GLY A 197 -33.84 -2.71 -14.59
N ILE A 198 -32.83 -2.93 -13.75
CA ILE A 198 -32.50 -4.27 -13.22
C ILE A 198 -33.48 -4.69 -12.13
N PHE A 199 -33.88 -3.79 -11.25
CA PHE A 199 -34.94 -4.05 -10.26
C PHE A 199 -36.23 -4.52 -10.93
N VAL A 200 -36.66 -3.80 -11.97
CA VAL A 200 -37.86 -4.16 -12.75
C VAL A 200 -37.67 -5.50 -13.47
N ALA A 201 -36.51 -5.70 -14.12
CA ALA A 201 -36.26 -6.93 -14.86
C ALA A 201 -36.22 -8.18 -13.97
N LYS A 202 -35.68 -8.06 -12.76
CA LYS A 202 -35.62 -9.14 -11.76
C LYS A 202 -36.84 -9.22 -10.83
N LYS A 203 -37.79 -8.26 -10.92
CA LYS A 203 -38.95 -8.15 -10.03
C LYS A 203 -38.56 -8.07 -8.54
N LEU A 204 -37.50 -7.32 -8.23
CA LEU A 204 -37.03 -7.09 -6.86
C LEU A 204 -37.64 -5.81 -6.30
N SER A 205 -38.00 -5.80 -5.01
CA SER A 205 -38.44 -4.57 -4.34
C SER A 205 -37.25 -3.70 -3.94
N LEU A 206 -37.49 -2.39 -3.86
CA LEU A 206 -36.55 -1.42 -3.34
C LEU A 206 -37.27 -0.57 -2.29
N SER A 207 -36.75 -0.57 -1.06
CA SER A 207 -37.16 0.35 -0.01
C SER A 207 -36.03 1.34 0.25
N TYR A 208 -36.32 2.63 0.13
CA TYR A 208 -35.35 3.67 0.44
C TYR A 208 -36.01 4.76 1.29
N GLU A 209 -35.57 4.85 2.54
CA GLU A 209 -35.93 5.93 3.45
C GLU A 209 -35.02 7.11 3.13
N GLY A 210 -35.54 8.10 2.39
CA GLY A 210 -34.79 9.28 1.99
C GLY A 210 -34.10 9.98 3.18
N THR A 211 -33.01 10.69 2.88
CA THR A 211 -32.22 11.39 3.90
C THR A 211 -31.97 12.86 3.54
N ASP A 212 -31.73 13.70 4.54
CA ASP A 212 -31.21 15.07 4.39
C ASP A 212 -29.73 15.20 4.80
N ALA A 213 -29.06 14.06 5.06
CA ALA A 213 -27.66 14.03 5.48
C ALA A 213 -26.71 14.58 4.41
N THR A 214 -25.74 15.36 4.88
CA THR A 214 -24.66 15.91 4.07
C THR A 214 -23.33 15.38 4.58
N VAL A 215 -22.52 14.83 3.68
CA VAL A 215 -21.24 14.18 4.01
C VAL A 215 -20.09 14.86 3.28
N LEU A 216 -18.92 14.95 3.93
CA LEU A 216 -17.70 15.44 3.31
C LEU A 216 -17.04 14.29 2.55
N THR A 217 -17.14 14.28 1.23
CA THR A 217 -16.67 13.18 0.37
C THR A 217 -16.39 13.68 -1.04
N ASP A 218 -15.74 12.84 -1.86
CA ASP A 218 -15.82 12.96 -3.30
C ASP A 218 -17.07 12.20 -3.79
N GLU A 219 -17.95 12.93 -4.47
CA GLU A 219 -19.24 12.44 -4.93
C GLU A 219 -19.12 11.28 -5.93
N LYS A 220 -18.14 11.36 -6.85
CA LYS A 220 -17.96 10.36 -7.90
C LYS A 220 -17.49 9.05 -7.30
N TRP A 221 -16.54 9.13 -6.36
CA TRP A 221 -15.98 7.98 -5.70
C TRP A 221 -16.96 7.32 -4.72
N LEU A 222 -17.70 8.10 -3.94
CA LEU A 222 -18.75 7.53 -3.08
C LEU A 222 -19.89 6.92 -3.92
N GLY A 223 -20.28 7.58 -5.02
CA GLY A 223 -21.24 7.04 -5.98
C GLY A 223 -20.78 5.71 -6.58
N PHE A 224 -19.49 5.59 -6.93
CA PHE A 224 -18.91 4.32 -7.38
C PHE A 224 -19.04 3.22 -6.33
N VAL A 225 -18.69 3.50 -5.07
CA VAL A 225 -18.80 2.55 -3.95
C VAL A 225 -20.24 2.07 -3.78
N ILE A 226 -21.20 3.00 -3.68
CA ILE A 226 -22.62 2.67 -3.53
C ILE A 226 -23.11 1.85 -4.73
N GLY A 227 -22.70 2.24 -5.95
CA GLY A 227 -23.01 1.49 -7.17
C GLY A 227 -22.46 0.06 -7.16
N GLN A 228 -21.24 -0.17 -6.65
CA GLN A 228 -20.67 -1.52 -6.52
C GLN A 228 -21.44 -2.37 -5.50
N ILE A 229 -21.85 -1.78 -4.38
CA ILE A 229 -22.63 -2.47 -3.35
C ILE A 229 -24.01 -2.86 -3.92
N LEU A 230 -24.70 -1.92 -4.59
CA LEU A 230 -25.99 -2.19 -5.24
C LEU A 230 -25.87 -3.24 -6.35
N SER A 231 -24.79 -3.20 -7.14
CA SER A 231 -24.52 -4.21 -8.17
C SER A 231 -24.40 -5.61 -7.56
N ASN A 232 -23.66 -5.75 -6.45
CA ASN A 232 -23.53 -7.01 -5.73
C ASN A 232 -24.87 -7.47 -5.14
N ALA A 233 -25.59 -6.59 -4.45
CA ALA A 233 -26.91 -6.87 -3.90
C ALA A 233 -27.88 -7.37 -4.99
N LEU A 234 -27.95 -6.66 -6.12
CA LEU A 234 -28.78 -7.06 -7.27
C LEU A 234 -28.30 -8.35 -7.93
N LYS A 235 -27.00 -8.62 -7.95
CA LYS A 235 -26.44 -9.85 -8.53
C LYS A 235 -26.85 -11.06 -7.71
N TYR A 236 -26.72 -10.99 -6.39
CA TYR A 236 -26.88 -12.12 -5.47
C TYR A 236 -28.28 -12.27 -4.86
N THR A 237 -29.17 -11.29 -5.07
CA THR A 237 -30.59 -11.40 -4.73
C THR A 237 -31.39 -12.04 -5.85
N ARG A 238 -32.09 -13.14 -5.51
CA ARG A 238 -32.97 -13.88 -6.43
C ARG A 238 -34.44 -13.49 -6.26
N THR A 239 -34.87 -13.30 -5.02
CA THR A 239 -36.25 -12.97 -4.62
C THR A 239 -36.20 -12.00 -3.45
N GLY A 240 -37.26 -11.21 -3.24
CA GLY A 240 -37.30 -10.20 -2.18
C GLY A 240 -36.88 -8.83 -2.72
N GLY A 241 -35.96 -8.17 -2.03
CA GLY A 241 -35.55 -6.82 -2.36
C GLY A 241 -34.31 -6.33 -1.64
N ILE A 242 -34.09 -5.02 -1.80
CA ILE A 242 -32.99 -4.27 -1.22
C ILE A 242 -33.58 -3.12 -0.39
N GLU A 243 -33.08 -2.95 0.82
CA GLU A 243 -33.42 -1.86 1.71
C GLU A 243 -32.22 -0.94 1.91
N ILE A 244 -32.47 0.38 1.91
CA ILE A 244 -31.44 1.40 2.10
C ILE A 244 -31.94 2.39 3.15
N TRP A 245 -31.18 2.57 4.23
CA TRP A 245 -31.50 3.50 5.31
C TRP A 245 -30.23 4.05 5.97
N LEU A 246 -30.39 5.04 6.85
CA LEU A 246 -29.31 5.55 7.69
C LEU A 246 -29.53 5.17 9.16
N GLU A 247 -28.44 4.86 9.84
CA GLU A 247 -28.39 4.62 11.28
C GLU A 247 -27.54 5.69 11.98
N ASP A 248 -27.90 6.04 13.20
CA ASP A 248 -27.02 6.76 14.13
C ASP A 248 -25.96 5.82 14.74
N GLU A 249 -25.04 6.36 15.55
CA GLU A 249 -24.00 5.55 16.23
C GLU A 249 -24.57 4.49 17.19
N ARG A 250 -25.85 4.60 17.56
CA ARG A 250 -26.55 3.65 18.44
C ARG A 250 -27.36 2.62 17.65
N GLY A 251 -27.33 2.65 16.32
CA GLY A 251 -28.07 1.75 15.44
C GLY A 251 -29.54 2.12 15.24
N ASN A 252 -29.97 3.33 15.64
CA ASN A 252 -31.34 3.77 15.41
C ASN A 252 -31.48 4.41 14.03
N ARG A 253 -32.57 4.12 13.32
CA ARG A 253 -32.87 4.76 12.03
C ARG A 253 -33.00 6.28 12.20
N THR A 254 -32.29 7.04 11.36
CA THR A 254 -32.26 8.51 11.39
C THR A 254 -32.34 9.08 9.98
N SER A 255 -32.91 10.28 9.81
CA SER A 255 -32.96 10.97 8.53
C SER A 255 -32.03 12.19 8.45
N ASN A 256 -31.57 12.73 9.59
CA ASN A 256 -31.13 14.13 9.69
C ASN A 256 -29.72 14.38 10.25
N THR A 257 -29.00 13.38 10.75
CA THR A 257 -27.71 13.59 11.44
C THR A 257 -26.53 13.05 10.65
N ALA A 258 -25.43 13.80 10.63
CA ALA A 258 -24.09 13.30 10.38
C ALA A 258 -23.27 13.53 11.67
N PRO A 259 -22.44 12.57 12.13
CA PRO A 259 -22.07 11.32 11.46
C PRO A 259 -23.19 10.26 11.46
N ALA A 260 -23.34 9.54 10.34
CA ALA A 260 -24.32 8.48 10.16
C ALA A 260 -23.72 7.29 9.40
N ILE A 261 -24.31 6.11 9.64
CA ILE A 261 -23.97 4.86 8.98
C ILE A 261 -25.00 4.61 7.89
N LEU A 262 -24.58 4.63 6.62
CA LEU A 262 -25.43 4.22 5.51
C LEU A 262 -25.46 2.70 5.44
N VAL A 263 -26.66 2.12 5.53
CA VAL A 263 -26.86 0.68 5.44
C VAL A 263 -27.55 0.35 4.12
N ILE A 264 -26.99 -0.63 3.41
CA ILE A 264 -27.58 -1.24 2.21
C ILE A 264 -27.72 -2.72 2.52
N ALA A 265 -28.95 -3.18 2.69
CA ALA A 265 -29.27 -4.58 2.98
C ALA A 265 -29.94 -5.24 1.79
N ASP A 266 -29.54 -6.48 1.51
CA ASP A 266 -30.16 -7.33 0.51
C ASP A 266 -30.67 -8.62 1.14
N THR A 267 -31.64 -9.24 0.48
CA THR A 267 -32.25 -10.53 0.88
C THR A 267 -31.71 -11.70 0.05
N GLY A 268 -30.47 -11.57 -0.41
CA GLY A 268 -29.82 -12.55 -1.28
C GLY A 268 -29.33 -13.79 -0.54
N ILE A 269 -28.49 -14.56 -1.24
CA ILE A 269 -27.95 -15.86 -0.75
C ILE A 269 -27.04 -15.74 0.49
N GLY A 270 -26.63 -14.52 0.86
CA GLY A 270 -25.67 -14.27 1.91
C GLY A 270 -24.24 -14.74 1.58
N ILE A 271 -23.35 -14.59 2.56
CA ILE A 271 -21.92 -14.88 2.48
C ILE A 271 -21.59 -15.87 3.60
N GLN A 272 -20.76 -16.87 3.30
CA GLN A 272 -20.29 -17.82 4.31
C GLN A 272 -19.38 -17.12 5.32
N ALA A 273 -19.47 -17.50 6.60
CA ALA A 273 -18.68 -16.88 7.67
C ALA A 273 -17.16 -16.97 7.43
N GLU A 274 -16.71 -18.03 6.75
CA GLU A 274 -15.30 -18.25 6.39
C GLU A 274 -14.81 -17.29 5.29
N ASP A 275 -15.72 -16.82 4.43
CA ASP A 275 -15.41 -15.93 3.32
C ASP A 275 -15.40 -14.46 3.77
N LEU A 276 -16.19 -14.10 4.80
CA LEU A 276 -16.36 -12.72 5.31
C LEU A 276 -15.03 -11.97 5.57
N PRO A 277 -14.00 -12.55 6.22
CA PRO A 277 -12.73 -11.84 6.46
C PRO A 277 -11.99 -11.49 5.17
N ARG A 278 -12.30 -12.18 4.07
CA ARG A 278 -11.52 -12.17 2.82
C ARG A 278 -12.22 -11.44 1.68
N ILE A 279 -13.50 -11.06 1.82
CA ILE A 279 -14.29 -10.42 0.75
C ILE A 279 -13.68 -9.12 0.21
N PHE A 280 -12.79 -8.48 0.97
CA PHE A 280 -12.08 -7.26 0.57
C PHE A 280 -10.65 -7.51 0.07
N GLU A 281 -10.20 -8.76 -0.01
CA GLU A 281 -8.91 -9.13 -0.61
C GLU A 281 -8.96 -8.96 -2.13
N LYS A 282 -7.84 -8.51 -2.72
CA LYS A 282 -7.76 -8.29 -4.17
C LYS A 282 -7.96 -9.59 -4.92
N GLY A 283 -8.98 -9.65 -5.77
CA GLY A 283 -9.24 -10.80 -6.64
C GLY A 283 -9.90 -11.97 -5.93
N TYR A 284 -10.32 -11.81 -4.67
CA TYR A 284 -10.98 -12.87 -3.94
C TYR A 284 -12.42 -13.06 -4.40
N THR A 285 -12.76 -14.29 -4.74
CA THR A 285 -14.11 -14.72 -5.05
C THR A 285 -14.43 -15.90 -4.12
N GLY A 286 -15.40 -15.68 -3.22
CA GLY A 286 -15.90 -16.71 -2.32
C GLY A 286 -16.48 -17.90 -3.08
N VAL A 287 -16.89 -18.94 -2.37
CA VAL A 287 -17.35 -20.21 -2.99
C VAL A 287 -18.46 -19.96 -4.02
N ASN A 288 -19.44 -19.13 -3.66
CA ASN A 288 -20.57 -18.75 -4.51
C ASN A 288 -20.15 -17.97 -5.78
N GLY A 289 -19.01 -17.27 -5.74
CA GLY A 289 -18.47 -16.52 -6.87
C GLY A 289 -17.72 -17.39 -7.89
N ARG A 290 -17.19 -18.54 -7.45
CA ARG A 290 -16.45 -19.48 -8.30
C ARG A 290 -17.35 -20.31 -9.19
N GLU A 291 -18.53 -20.70 -8.69
CA GLU A 291 -19.50 -21.46 -9.49
C GLU A 291 -20.12 -20.63 -10.62
N ASP A 292 -20.28 -19.32 -10.42
CA ASP A 292 -20.98 -18.44 -11.36
C ASP A 292 -20.05 -17.80 -12.42
N ASN A 293 -18.71 -18.00 -12.31
CA ASN A 293 -17.62 -17.51 -13.17
C ASN A 293 -17.69 -16.03 -13.62
N ARG A 294 -18.51 -15.22 -12.92
CA ARG A 294 -18.85 -13.82 -13.22
C ARG A 294 -18.36 -12.86 -12.14
N ALA A 295 -17.56 -13.33 -11.19
CA ALA A 295 -17.02 -12.52 -10.10
C ALA A 295 -15.54 -12.27 -10.36
N THR A 296 -15.10 -11.01 -10.37
CA THR A 296 -13.69 -10.64 -10.51
C THR A 296 -12.99 -10.49 -9.16
N GLY A 297 -13.74 -10.35 -8.06
CA GLY A 297 -13.19 -10.07 -6.73
C GLY A 297 -12.58 -8.67 -6.60
N ILE A 298 -12.86 -7.76 -7.53
CA ILE A 298 -12.25 -6.41 -7.56
C ILE A 298 -13.17 -5.36 -6.91
N GLY A 299 -14.50 -5.46 -7.05
CA GLY A 299 -15.44 -4.41 -6.64
C GLY A 299 -15.37 -4.02 -5.17
N LEU A 300 -15.45 -5.00 -4.25
CA LEU A 300 -15.36 -4.76 -2.80
C LEU A 300 -13.96 -4.33 -2.37
N TYR A 301 -12.91 -4.92 -2.96
CA TYR A 301 -11.53 -4.48 -2.74
C TYR A 301 -11.34 -2.99 -3.06
N LEU A 302 -11.82 -2.55 -4.24
CA LEU A 302 -11.79 -1.13 -4.62
C LEU A 302 -12.64 -0.28 -3.68
N SER A 303 -13.82 -0.76 -3.30
CA SER A 303 -14.71 -0.04 -2.38
C SER A 303 -14.02 0.26 -1.06
N ARG A 304 -13.34 -0.72 -0.46
CA ARG A 304 -12.55 -0.53 0.77
C ARG A 304 -11.37 0.43 0.56
N LYS A 305 -10.65 0.31 -0.57
CA LYS A 305 -9.50 1.18 -0.88
C LYS A 305 -9.93 2.64 -1.06
N ILE A 306 -11.05 2.87 -1.75
CA ILE A 306 -11.65 4.19 -1.99
C ILE A 306 -12.11 4.80 -0.66
N LEU A 307 -12.91 4.08 0.13
CA LEU A 307 -13.41 4.59 1.40
C LEU A 307 -12.29 4.92 2.38
N LYS A 308 -11.24 4.09 2.44
CA LYS A 308 -10.05 4.37 3.25
C LYS A 308 -9.37 5.68 2.82
N LYS A 309 -9.28 5.97 1.52
CA LYS A 309 -8.75 7.25 1.01
C LYS A 309 -9.68 8.44 1.30
N LEU A 310 -11.00 8.21 1.34
CA LEU A 310 -11.99 9.24 1.72
C LEU A 310 -12.10 9.45 3.23
N GLY A 311 -11.44 8.62 4.05
CA GLY A 311 -11.53 8.67 5.51
C GLY A 311 -12.80 8.01 6.08
N HIS A 312 -13.47 7.17 5.28
CA HIS A 312 -14.68 6.42 5.65
C HIS A 312 -14.37 4.94 5.87
N GLU A 313 -15.30 4.23 6.50
CA GLU A 313 -15.17 2.80 6.80
C GLU A 313 -16.30 1.98 6.17
N ILE A 314 -16.02 0.72 5.83
CA ILE A 314 -17.00 -0.24 5.33
C ILE A 314 -16.94 -1.51 6.17
N THR A 315 -18.10 -1.96 6.63
CA THR A 315 -18.28 -3.23 7.31
C THR A 315 -19.40 -4.02 6.65
N VAL A 316 -19.37 -5.34 6.79
CA VAL A 316 -20.34 -6.25 6.19
C VAL A 316 -20.75 -7.27 7.23
N ASP A 317 -22.06 -7.39 7.44
CA ASP A 317 -22.67 -8.50 8.15
C ASP A 317 -23.45 -9.34 7.13
N SER A 318 -23.41 -10.65 7.25
CA SER A 318 -24.09 -11.53 6.32
C SER A 318 -24.39 -12.88 6.93
N GLN A 319 -25.55 -13.40 6.61
CA GLN A 319 -25.94 -14.76 6.97
C GLN A 319 -26.44 -15.49 5.72
N VAL A 320 -25.93 -16.71 5.53
CA VAL A 320 -26.32 -17.60 4.43
C VAL A 320 -27.85 -17.75 4.42
N ASP A 321 -28.43 -17.62 3.22
CA ASP A 321 -29.87 -17.66 2.92
C ASP A 321 -30.75 -16.62 3.62
N LYS A 322 -30.16 -15.63 4.32
CA LYS A 322 -30.90 -14.49 4.87
C LYS A 322 -30.59 -13.18 4.16
N GLY A 323 -29.35 -13.01 3.69
CA GLY A 323 -28.93 -11.80 3.00
C GLY A 323 -27.63 -11.22 3.50
N THR A 324 -27.35 -9.99 3.07
CA THR A 324 -26.12 -9.26 3.40
C THR A 324 -26.46 -7.81 3.72
N GLU A 325 -25.86 -7.29 4.78
CA GLU A 325 -25.94 -5.89 5.19
C GLU A 325 -24.57 -5.25 5.06
N VAL A 326 -24.45 -4.29 4.15
CA VAL A 326 -23.23 -3.50 3.98
C VAL A 326 -23.43 -2.16 4.66
N ARG A 327 -22.54 -1.83 5.60
CA ARG A 327 -22.57 -0.61 6.40
C ARG A 327 -21.42 0.29 6.02
N LEU A 328 -21.72 1.52 5.60
CA LEU A 328 -20.74 2.56 5.32
C LEU A 328 -20.76 3.59 6.44
N SER A 329 -19.68 3.67 7.19
CA SER A 329 -19.56 4.64 8.27
C SER A 329 -18.96 5.94 7.73
N LEU A 330 -19.79 6.97 7.62
CA LEU A 330 -19.47 8.22 6.91
C LEU A 330 -18.99 9.32 7.87
N TRP A 331 -18.18 8.96 8.87
CA TRP A 331 -17.61 9.90 9.84
C TRP A 331 -16.20 10.35 9.48
N LYS A 332 -15.82 11.51 10.02
CA LYS A 332 -14.44 12.02 10.02
C LYS A 332 -13.70 11.33 11.16
N LYS A 333 -12.82 10.37 10.88
CA LYS A 333 -11.66 10.21 11.76
C LYS A 333 -10.82 11.47 11.56
N GLU A 334 -10.47 12.19 12.63
CA GLU A 334 -9.42 13.20 12.53
C GLU A 334 -8.20 12.50 11.93
N LEU A 335 -7.91 12.79 10.65
CA LEU A 335 -6.74 12.28 9.96
C LEU A 335 -5.54 12.88 10.69
N GLU A 336 -4.92 12.12 11.58
CA GLU A 336 -3.56 12.37 12.03
C GLU A 336 -2.67 12.23 10.78
N MET A 337 -2.39 13.37 10.15
CA MET A 337 -1.31 13.49 9.18
C MET A 337 -0.01 13.48 9.99
N TYR A 338 0.73 12.37 9.93
CA TYR A 338 2.11 12.28 10.41
C TYR A 338 3.07 12.91 9.41
#